data_AF-A0A1W2FQQ2-F1
#
_entry.id   AF-A0A1W2FQQ2-F1
#
_cell.length_a   1.000
_cell.length_b   1.000
_cell.length_c   1.000
_cell.angle_alpha   90.00
_cell.angle_beta   90.00
_cell.angle_gamma   90.00
#
_symmetry.space_group_name_H-M   'P 1'
#
loop_
_entity.id
_entity.type
_entity.pdbx_description
1 polymer ?
#
loop_
_entity_poly.entity_id
_entity_poly.type
_entity_poly.pdbx_seq_one_letter_code
_entity_poly.pdbx_strand_id
1 'polypeptide(L)'
;MFTMTRPQAVTFTLPSYKDDSVRITASDSVRITMDDSVRITATDSVRITARDSVRITMADSVRITASDSVRITCADSVRITAREDSVRITAQQDSVRITAREDSVRITMDDSVRITAHDDSVRITAQDSVRITMDDSVRITAHDDSVRITAHDDSVRITAQQDSVRITMDDSVRITAQQDSVRITARQNDFSLAA
;
A
#
# COMPACT_ATOMS: atom_id res chain seq x y z
N MET A 1 -5.85 -13.28 24.37
CA MET A 1 -5.43 -11.86 24.17
C MET A 1 -4.31 -11.51 25.15
N PHE A 2 -3.08 -11.41 24.66
CA PHE A 2 -1.92 -10.96 25.44
C PHE A 2 -1.70 -9.46 25.25
N THR A 3 -1.61 -8.69 26.34
CA THR A 3 -1.28 -7.26 26.33
C THR A 3 0.07 -7.03 26.97
N MET A 4 1.03 -6.45 26.24
CA MET A 4 2.33 -6.08 26.80
C MET A 4 2.69 -4.62 26.49
N THR A 5 3.10 -3.90 27.52
CA THR A 5 3.60 -2.52 27.44
C THR A 5 5.06 -2.53 27.86
N ARG A 6 6.01 -2.31 26.93
CA ARG A 6 7.44 -2.22 27.26
C ARG A 6 8.13 -1.05 26.55
N PRO A 7 8.96 -0.26 27.24
CA PRO A 7 9.62 0.93 26.70
C PRO A 7 10.99 0.65 26.06
N GLN A 8 11.29 -0.57 25.61
CA GLN A 8 12.61 -0.94 25.06
C GLN A 8 12.46 -1.71 23.75
N ALA A 9 13.51 -1.73 22.92
CA ALA A 9 13.54 -2.54 21.70
C ALA A 9 13.22 -4.01 22.01
N VAL A 10 12.13 -4.54 21.44
CA VAL A 10 11.69 -5.92 21.74
C VAL A 10 11.72 -6.80 20.51
N THR A 11 12.35 -7.96 20.65
CA THR A 11 12.23 -9.05 19.69
C THR A 11 11.33 -10.13 20.29
N PHE A 12 10.19 -10.37 19.64
CA PHE A 12 9.27 -11.45 19.98
C PHE A 12 9.33 -12.53 18.90
N THR A 13 9.62 -13.75 19.33
CA THR A 13 9.35 -14.96 18.55
C THR A 13 8.37 -15.77 19.37
N LEU A 14 7.09 -15.70 19.03
CA LEU A 14 6.08 -16.49 19.72
C LEU A 14 5.94 -17.81 18.96
N PRO A 15 6.19 -18.97 19.61
CA PRO A 15 5.77 -20.24 19.02
C PRO A 15 4.24 -20.21 18.90
N SER A 16 3.72 -20.71 17.78
CA SER A 16 2.29 -20.88 17.51
C SER A 16 1.54 -21.31 18.78
N TYR A 17 0.87 -20.35 19.42
CA TYR A 17 -0.09 -20.60 20.48
C TYR A 17 -1.44 -20.50 19.78
N LYS A 18 -2.09 -21.65 19.59
CA LYS A 18 -3.41 -21.75 18.97
C LYS A 18 -4.31 -20.57 19.37
N ASP A 19 -4.74 -19.77 18.37
CA ASP A 19 -5.86 -18.81 18.44
C ASP A 19 -5.71 -17.60 19.37
N ASP A 20 -4.49 -17.09 19.60
CA ASP A 20 -4.32 -15.89 20.44
C ASP A 20 -3.90 -14.65 19.66
N SER A 21 -4.83 -13.68 19.55
CA SER A 21 -4.50 -12.33 19.10
C SER A 21 -3.57 -11.62 20.11
N VAL A 22 -2.50 -11.04 19.58
CA VAL A 22 -1.47 -10.35 20.37
C VAL A 22 -1.65 -8.84 20.26
N ARG A 23 -1.62 -8.14 21.41
CA ARG A 23 -1.61 -6.68 21.47
C ARG A 23 -0.33 -6.18 22.12
N ILE A 24 0.44 -5.37 21.38
CA ILE A 24 1.71 -4.82 21.84
C ILE A 24 1.68 -3.31 21.80
N THR A 25 2.15 -2.70 22.87
CA THR A 25 2.44 -1.27 22.95
C THR A 25 3.92 -1.10 23.27
N ALA A 26 4.67 -0.43 22.39
CA ALA A 26 6.09 -0.19 22.56
C ALA A 26 6.47 1.26 22.24
N SER A 27 7.52 1.77 22.88
CA SER A 27 8.07 3.10 22.58
C SER A 27 9.29 3.05 21.65
N ASP A 28 9.91 1.87 21.55
CA ASP A 28 11.10 1.59 20.75
C ASP A 28 10.78 0.57 19.65
N SER A 29 11.79 0.28 18.83
CA SER A 29 11.74 -0.67 17.73
C SER A 29 11.16 -2.05 18.13
N VAL A 30 10.21 -2.54 17.35
CA VAL A 30 9.55 -3.84 17.58
C VAL A 30 9.85 -4.82 16.45
N ARG A 31 10.30 -6.02 16.79
CA ARG A 31 10.40 -7.13 15.84
C ARG A 31 9.53 -8.30 16.27
N ILE A 32 8.62 -8.75 15.40
CA ILE A 32 7.69 -9.85 15.68
C ILE A 32 7.75 -10.90 14.58
N THR A 33 7.72 -12.15 15.00
CA THR A 33 7.40 -13.29 14.14
C THR A 33 6.37 -14.17 14.85
N MET A 34 5.25 -14.41 14.18
CA MET A 34 4.11 -15.18 14.70
C MET A 34 3.24 -15.67 13.53
N ASP A 35 2.31 -16.58 13.80
CA ASP A 35 1.36 -17.06 12.82
C ASP A 35 0.00 -16.34 12.92
N ASP A 36 -0.47 -16.05 14.13
CA ASP A 36 -1.79 -15.45 14.37
C ASP A 36 -1.83 -13.92 14.18
N SER A 37 -3.01 -13.34 14.42
CA SER A 37 -3.26 -11.90 14.25
C SER A 37 -2.53 -11.01 15.29
N VAL A 38 -2.05 -9.84 14.86
CA VAL A 38 -1.44 -8.84 15.77
C VAL A 38 -2.05 -7.46 15.65
N ARG A 39 -2.10 -6.80 16.80
CA ARG A 39 -2.27 -5.37 16.91
C ARG A 39 -1.07 -4.71 17.58
N ILE A 40 -0.39 -3.81 16.87
CA ILE A 40 0.75 -3.05 17.41
C ILE A 40 0.42 -1.56 17.49
N THR A 41 0.79 -0.96 18.61
CA THR A 41 0.99 0.48 18.74
C THR A 41 2.45 0.75 19.08
N ALA A 42 3.19 1.42 18.20
CA ALA A 42 4.60 1.73 18.39
C ALA A 42 4.91 3.17 18.00
N THR A 43 5.93 3.80 18.59
CA THR A 43 6.39 5.13 18.15
C THR A 43 7.59 5.06 17.20
N ASP A 44 8.40 4.02 17.34
CA ASP A 44 9.61 3.79 16.52
C ASP A 44 9.38 2.65 15.51
N SER A 45 10.41 2.30 14.74
CA SER A 45 10.40 1.32 13.66
C SER A 45 9.84 -0.07 14.01
N VAL A 46 9.01 -0.65 13.14
CA VAL A 46 8.36 -1.96 13.37
C VAL A 46 8.66 -2.92 12.23
N ARG A 47 9.08 -4.15 12.57
CA ARG A 47 9.27 -5.25 11.62
C ARG A 47 8.44 -6.46 12.01
N ILE A 48 7.52 -6.87 11.15
CA ILE A 48 6.61 -8.00 11.40
C ILE A 48 6.72 -9.06 10.31
N THR A 49 6.66 -10.30 10.73
CA THR A 49 6.30 -11.45 9.89
C THR A 49 5.12 -12.15 10.54
N ALA A 50 3.97 -12.15 9.84
CA ALA A 50 2.71 -12.74 10.28
C ALA A 50 2.14 -13.64 9.17
N ARG A 51 1.35 -14.66 9.51
CA ARG A 51 0.52 -15.35 8.52
C ARG A 51 -0.85 -14.70 8.43
N ASP A 52 -1.49 -14.45 9.56
CA ASP A 52 -2.81 -13.82 9.64
C ASP A 52 -2.75 -12.28 9.60
N SER A 53 -3.92 -11.68 9.84
CA SER A 53 -4.19 -10.26 9.87
C SER A 53 -3.26 -9.42 10.75
N VAL A 54 -2.76 -8.32 10.19
CA VAL A 54 -1.87 -7.37 10.87
C VAL A 54 -2.51 -6.00 10.96
N ARG A 55 -2.64 -5.46 12.18
CA ARG A 55 -3.07 -4.07 12.42
C ARG A 55 -2.00 -3.27 13.15
N ILE A 56 -1.56 -2.17 12.57
CA ILE A 56 -0.51 -1.32 13.15
C ILE A 56 -0.94 0.14 13.17
N THR A 57 -0.59 0.81 14.27
CA THR A 57 -0.64 2.27 14.38
C THR A 57 0.70 2.75 14.92
N MET A 58 1.40 3.59 14.18
CA MET A 58 2.72 4.07 14.57
C MET A 58 3.10 5.44 14.02
N ALA A 59 4.21 6.00 14.48
CA ALA A 59 4.75 7.27 13.96
C ALA A 59 5.79 6.99 12.86
N ASP A 60 6.85 6.24 13.17
CA ASP A 60 7.94 5.97 12.23
C ASP A 60 7.61 4.84 11.21
N SER A 61 8.66 4.21 10.70
CA SER A 61 8.70 3.32 9.56
C SER A 61 8.24 1.91 9.87
N VAL A 62 7.59 1.26 8.90
CA VAL A 62 7.12 -0.12 9.05
C VAL A 62 7.58 -1.03 7.93
N ARG A 63 7.97 -2.25 8.30
CA ARG A 63 8.22 -3.34 7.36
C ARG A 63 7.42 -4.58 7.73
N ILE A 64 6.50 -4.99 6.86
CA ILE A 64 5.63 -6.14 7.09
C ILE A 64 5.82 -7.18 6.00
N THR A 65 5.80 -8.44 6.42
CA THR A 65 5.49 -9.58 5.57
C THR A 65 4.29 -10.27 6.17
N ALA A 66 3.15 -10.23 5.49
CA ALA A 66 1.90 -10.87 5.92
C ALA A 66 1.42 -11.80 4.79
N SER A 67 0.62 -12.80 5.15
CA SER A 67 -0.06 -13.63 4.14
C SER A 67 -1.51 -13.20 3.97
N ASP A 68 -2.16 -12.74 5.04
CA ASP A 68 -3.55 -12.21 5.05
C ASP A 68 -3.57 -10.65 5.10
N SER A 69 -4.73 -10.10 5.42
CA SER A 69 -5.10 -8.68 5.49
C SER A 69 -4.17 -7.81 6.34
N VAL A 70 -3.75 -6.68 5.75
CA VAL A 70 -2.87 -5.70 6.40
C VAL A 70 -3.55 -4.34 6.52
N ARG A 71 -3.60 -3.80 7.75
CA ARG A 71 -4.09 -2.45 8.02
C ARG A 71 -3.06 -1.61 8.77
N ILE A 72 -2.61 -0.53 8.14
CA ILE A 72 -1.56 0.34 8.69
C ILE A 72 -2.04 1.78 8.77
N THR A 73 -1.69 2.42 9.88
CA THR A 73 -1.66 3.86 10.01
C THR A 73 -0.27 4.26 10.51
N CYS A 74 0.49 5.00 9.71
CA CYS A 74 1.84 5.46 10.05
C CYS A 74 1.99 6.95 9.69
N ALA A 75 2.96 7.64 10.30
CA ALA A 75 3.34 8.96 9.83
C ALA A 75 4.36 8.82 8.69
N ASP A 76 5.38 7.97 8.82
CA ASP A 76 6.49 7.86 7.85
C ASP A 76 6.33 6.68 6.84
N SER A 77 7.47 6.15 6.41
CA SER A 77 7.64 5.17 5.34
C SER A 77 7.02 3.79 5.62
N VAL A 78 6.41 3.21 4.58
CA VAL A 78 5.79 1.86 4.64
C VAL A 78 6.39 0.93 3.60
N ARG A 79 6.79 -0.26 4.04
CA ARG A 79 7.14 -1.36 3.14
C ARG A 79 6.36 -2.63 3.47
N ILE A 80 5.56 -3.08 2.52
CA ILE A 80 4.73 -4.29 2.67
C ILE A 80 5.08 -5.31 1.60
N THR A 81 5.11 -6.57 2.03
CA THR A 81 4.97 -7.72 1.15
C THR A 81 3.79 -8.54 1.62
N ALA A 82 2.71 -8.54 0.85
CA ALA A 82 1.47 -9.29 1.11
C ALA A 82 1.26 -10.33 0.00
N ARG A 83 0.43 -11.33 0.25
CA ARG A 83 0.19 -12.45 -0.67
C ARG A 83 -1.26 -12.86 -0.86
N GLU A 84 -2.16 -12.54 0.08
CA GLU A 84 -3.58 -12.92 0.03
C GLU A 84 -4.43 -11.86 0.77
N ASP A 85 -5.61 -11.57 0.20
CA ASP A 85 -6.71 -10.70 0.66
C ASP A 85 -6.65 -9.19 0.35
N SER A 86 -6.12 -8.39 1.28
CA SER A 86 -6.35 -6.94 1.24
C SER A 86 -5.32 -6.11 2.00
N VAL A 87 -4.90 -5.00 1.38
CA VAL A 87 -3.95 -4.06 1.97
C VAL A 87 -4.58 -2.69 2.08
N ARG A 88 -4.74 -2.19 3.30
CA ARG A 88 -5.21 -0.82 3.57
C ARG A 88 -4.15 -0.01 4.31
N ILE A 89 -3.69 1.06 3.69
CA ILE A 89 -2.67 1.94 4.24
C ILE A 89 -3.19 3.37 4.29
N THR A 90 -2.91 4.02 5.42
CA THR A 90 -3.00 5.46 5.56
C THR A 90 -1.66 5.94 6.11
N ALA A 91 -0.91 6.67 5.29
CA ALA A 91 0.40 7.22 5.63
C ALA A 91 0.37 8.74 5.40
N GLN A 92 1.19 9.53 6.08
CA GLN A 92 1.20 11.00 5.89
C GLN A 92 2.49 11.52 5.29
N GLN A 93 3.62 10.84 5.45
CA GLN A 93 4.96 11.35 5.12
C GLN A 93 5.81 10.23 4.49
N ASP A 94 6.70 10.62 3.59
CA ASP A 94 7.65 9.81 2.81
C ASP A 94 7.07 8.93 1.69
N SER A 95 7.13 7.62 1.84
CA SER A 95 6.90 6.72 0.72
C SER A 95 6.29 5.40 1.13
N VAL A 96 5.36 4.94 0.29
CA VAL A 96 4.74 3.62 0.42
C VAL A 96 5.25 2.74 -0.70
N ARG A 97 5.87 1.61 -0.33
CA ARG A 97 6.25 0.54 -1.25
C ARG A 97 5.51 -0.75 -0.93
N ILE A 98 4.69 -1.19 -1.86
CA ILE A 98 3.92 -2.43 -1.74
C ILE A 98 4.33 -3.42 -2.81
N THR A 99 4.47 -4.67 -2.40
CA THR A 99 4.49 -5.82 -3.30
C THR A 99 3.42 -6.78 -2.84
N ALA A 100 2.40 -6.96 -3.67
CA ALA A 100 1.19 -7.71 -3.36
C ALA A 100 0.90 -8.72 -4.49
N ARG A 101 0.16 -9.77 -4.20
CA ARG A 101 -0.34 -10.76 -5.18
C ARG A 101 -1.75 -11.13 -4.73
N GLU A 102 -2.71 -11.18 -5.65
CA GLU A 102 -4.11 -11.54 -5.35
C GLU A 102 -4.73 -10.66 -4.25
N ASP A 103 -4.55 -9.34 -4.35
CA ASP A 103 -4.86 -8.40 -3.27
C ASP A 103 -5.56 -7.12 -3.71
N SER A 104 -6.69 -6.79 -3.06
CA SER A 104 -7.28 -5.46 -3.16
C SER A 104 -6.49 -4.43 -2.36
N VAL A 105 -5.87 -3.46 -3.04
CA VAL A 105 -5.01 -2.45 -2.40
C VAL A 105 -5.70 -1.08 -2.33
N ARG A 106 -5.81 -0.54 -1.12
CA ARG A 106 -6.29 0.83 -0.87
C ARG A 106 -5.26 1.67 -0.12
N ILE A 107 -4.80 2.74 -0.75
CA ILE A 107 -3.82 3.66 -0.17
C ILE A 107 -4.37 5.08 -0.14
N THR A 108 -4.11 5.77 0.97
CA THR A 108 -4.28 7.22 1.09
C THR A 108 -3.01 7.78 1.70
N MET A 109 -2.34 8.67 0.97
CA MET A 109 -1.06 9.26 1.35
C MET A 109 -0.91 10.67 0.80
N ASP A 110 -0.01 11.46 1.40
CA ASP A 110 0.36 12.78 0.90
C ASP A 110 1.55 12.66 -0.09
N ASP A 111 2.62 11.91 0.21
CA ASP A 111 3.79 11.76 -0.67
C ASP A 111 3.69 10.51 -1.60
N SER A 112 4.83 9.87 -1.91
CA SER A 112 5.04 9.05 -3.10
C SER A 112 4.64 7.59 -2.91
N VAL A 113 4.01 7.02 -3.94
CA VAL A 113 3.49 5.65 -3.91
C VAL A 113 4.13 4.79 -4.99
N ARG A 114 4.70 3.65 -4.60
CA ARG A 114 5.17 2.60 -5.52
C ARG A 114 4.50 1.26 -5.23
N ILE A 115 3.74 0.76 -6.19
CA ILE A 115 3.05 -0.53 -6.09
C ILE A 115 3.50 -1.48 -7.19
N THR A 116 3.70 -2.72 -6.80
CA THR A 116 3.73 -3.87 -7.71
C THR A 116 2.71 -4.88 -7.20
N ALA A 117 1.59 -5.01 -7.89
CA ALA A 117 0.52 -5.95 -7.58
C ALA A 117 0.35 -6.89 -8.77
N HIS A 118 -0.15 -8.10 -8.55
CA HIS A 118 -0.49 -9.07 -9.60
C HIS A 118 -1.87 -9.58 -9.20
N ASP A 119 -2.87 -9.35 -10.06
CA ASP A 119 -4.29 -9.60 -9.79
C ASP A 119 -4.91 -8.66 -8.72
N ASP A 120 -6.16 -8.23 -8.96
CA ASP A 120 -7.06 -7.35 -8.19
C ASP A 120 -7.08 -5.83 -8.47
N SER A 121 -8.08 -5.18 -7.87
CA SER A 121 -8.34 -3.74 -7.95
C SER A 121 -7.46 -2.89 -7.03
N VAL A 122 -6.87 -1.84 -7.58
CA VAL A 122 -6.04 -0.89 -6.84
C VAL A 122 -6.70 0.48 -6.80
N ARG A 123 -6.87 1.03 -5.59
CA ARG A 123 -7.36 2.40 -5.37
C ARG A 123 -6.35 3.24 -4.59
N ILE A 124 -5.88 4.31 -5.22
CA ILE A 124 -4.87 5.20 -4.63
C ILE A 124 -5.38 6.63 -4.60
N THR A 125 -5.11 7.28 -3.48
CA THR A 125 -5.14 8.74 -3.34
C THR A 125 -3.77 9.17 -2.83
N ALA A 126 -3.02 9.90 -3.65
CA ALA A 126 -1.69 10.44 -3.35
C ALA A 126 -1.68 11.94 -3.68
N GLN A 127 -0.86 12.76 -3.01
CA GLN A 127 -0.62 14.13 -3.46
C GLN A 127 0.57 14.18 -4.42
N ASP A 128 1.65 13.45 -4.17
CA ASP A 128 2.84 13.47 -5.04
C ASP A 128 2.87 12.32 -6.09
N SER A 129 4.06 11.80 -6.37
CA SER A 129 4.33 10.85 -7.45
C SER A 129 3.74 9.45 -7.24
N VAL A 130 3.08 8.91 -8.27
CA VAL A 130 2.50 7.55 -8.26
C VAL A 130 3.12 6.68 -9.34
N ARG A 131 3.71 5.55 -8.92
CA ARG A 131 4.21 4.50 -9.83
C ARG A 131 3.55 3.16 -9.56
N ILE A 132 2.87 2.61 -10.57
CA ILE A 132 2.17 1.33 -10.47
C ILE A 132 2.60 0.39 -11.59
N THR A 133 2.77 -0.87 -11.22
CA THR A 133 2.85 -1.99 -12.16
C THR A 133 1.88 -3.06 -11.68
N MET A 134 0.90 -3.41 -12.51
CA MET A 134 -0.09 -4.43 -12.18
C MET A 134 -0.74 -5.03 -13.42
N ASP A 135 -1.59 -6.03 -13.19
CA ASP A 135 -2.27 -6.75 -14.26
C ASP A 135 -3.75 -6.42 -14.36
N ASP A 136 -4.41 -5.81 -13.35
CA ASP A 136 -5.87 -5.59 -13.34
C ASP A 136 -6.31 -4.10 -13.33
N SER A 137 -7.53 -3.83 -12.86
CA SER A 137 -8.19 -2.52 -12.73
C SER A 137 -7.53 -1.52 -11.76
N VAL A 138 -7.27 -0.29 -12.24
CA VAL A 138 -6.70 0.82 -11.45
C VAL A 138 -7.65 2.00 -11.32
N ARG A 139 -7.75 2.55 -10.10
CA ARG A 139 -8.29 3.90 -9.87
C ARG A 139 -7.31 4.77 -9.09
N ILE A 140 -6.86 5.87 -9.71
CA ILE A 140 -5.96 6.85 -9.08
C ILE A 140 -6.62 8.22 -8.99
N THR A 141 -6.39 8.87 -7.86
CA THR A 141 -6.53 10.31 -7.71
C THR A 141 -5.17 10.84 -7.25
N ALA A 142 -4.50 11.62 -8.09
CA ALA A 142 -3.22 12.27 -7.84
C ALA A 142 -3.39 13.79 -7.99
N HIS A 143 -2.57 14.58 -7.30
CA HIS A 143 -2.65 16.04 -7.34
C HIS A 143 -1.42 16.70 -7.99
N ASP A 144 -0.20 16.23 -7.66
CA ASP A 144 1.08 16.84 -8.01
C ASP A 144 2.17 15.83 -8.49
N ASP A 145 3.10 16.33 -9.31
CA ASP A 145 4.28 15.67 -9.93
C ASP A 145 4.07 14.78 -11.16
N SER A 146 3.82 13.48 -10.95
CA SER A 146 3.87 12.50 -12.03
C SER A 146 3.19 11.18 -11.72
N VAL A 147 2.43 10.69 -12.71
CA VAL A 147 1.75 9.40 -12.63
C VAL A 147 2.29 8.47 -13.71
N ARG A 148 2.94 7.38 -13.32
CA ARG A 148 3.40 6.33 -14.23
C ARG A 148 2.71 5.00 -13.94
N ILE A 149 1.96 4.51 -14.91
CA ILE A 149 1.21 3.26 -14.80
C ILE A 149 1.64 2.30 -15.91
N THR A 150 1.83 1.05 -15.53
CA THR A 150 1.89 -0.09 -16.43
C THR A 150 0.83 -1.08 -15.95
N ALA A 151 -0.26 -1.19 -16.68
CA ALA A 151 -1.36 -2.12 -16.43
C ALA A 151 -1.45 -3.09 -17.62
N HIS A 152 -1.95 -4.31 -17.46
CA HIS A 152 -2.15 -5.22 -18.61
C HIS A 152 -3.64 -5.37 -18.94
N ASP A 153 -4.48 -5.73 -17.97
CA ASP A 153 -5.88 -6.06 -18.15
C ASP A 153 -6.85 -5.05 -17.48
N ASP A 154 -8.13 -5.15 -17.86
CA ASP A 154 -9.28 -4.32 -17.43
C ASP A 154 -9.27 -2.83 -17.81
N SER A 155 -9.13 -1.95 -16.80
CA SER A 155 -9.52 -0.55 -16.91
C SER A 155 -8.72 0.33 -15.98
N VAL A 156 -8.25 1.45 -16.51
CA VAL A 156 -7.50 2.45 -15.76
C VAL A 156 -8.28 3.75 -15.74
N ARG A 157 -8.66 4.21 -14.54
CA ARG A 157 -9.27 5.53 -14.32
C ARG A 157 -8.35 6.43 -13.51
N ILE A 158 -7.99 7.57 -14.09
CA ILE A 158 -7.10 8.55 -13.46
C ILE A 158 -7.79 9.91 -13.38
N THR A 159 -7.62 10.55 -12.24
CA THR A 159 -7.91 11.98 -12.05
C THR A 159 -6.64 12.63 -11.51
N ALA A 160 -6.09 13.58 -12.27
CA ALA A 160 -4.83 14.29 -12.02
C ALA A 160 -5.06 15.81 -12.14
N GLN A 161 -4.35 16.63 -11.36
CA GLN A 161 -4.50 18.10 -11.41
C GLN A 161 -3.29 18.82 -12.02
N GLN A 162 -2.06 18.50 -11.63
CA GLN A 162 -0.81 19.11 -12.11
C GLN A 162 0.32 18.07 -12.38
N ASP A 163 0.03 17.03 -13.17
CA ASP A 163 0.88 15.85 -13.35
C ASP A 163 1.26 15.49 -14.79
N SER A 164 2.54 15.12 -14.99
CA SER A 164 2.91 14.34 -16.19
C SER A 164 2.38 12.91 -16.08
N VAL A 165 1.41 12.55 -16.92
CA VAL A 165 0.78 11.21 -16.91
C VAL A 165 1.36 10.35 -18.02
N ARG A 166 2.02 9.24 -17.65
CA ARG A 166 2.49 8.20 -18.58
C ARG A 166 1.83 6.87 -18.30
N ILE A 167 1.07 6.37 -19.28
CA ILE A 167 0.36 5.10 -19.16
C ILE A 167 0.80 4.14 -20.26
N THR A 168 0.97 2.89 -19.90
CA THR A 168 1.11 1.77 -20.81
C THR A 168 0.10 0.72 -20.39
N MET A 169 -0.87 0.40 -21.25
CA MET A 169 -1.78 -0.73 -20.99
C MET A 169 -2.25 -1.46 -22.24
N ASP A 170 -2.90 -2.61 -22.08
CA ASP A 170 -3.44 -3.35 -23.21
C ASP A 170 -4.95 -3.12 -23.45
N ASP A 171 -5.74 -2.75 -22.44
CA ASP A 171 -7.20 -2.51 -22.51
C ASP A 171 -7.61 -1.00 -22.33
N SER A 172 -8.61 -0.69 -21.48
CA SER A 172 -9.40 0.55 -21.51
C SER A 172 -8.88 1.67 -20.58
N VAL A 173 -8.84 2.92 -21.08
CA VAL A 173 -8.29 4.06 -20.32
C VAL A 173 -9.25 5.25 -20.27
N ARG A 174 -9.50 5.76 -19.05
CA ARG A 174 -10.16 7.06 -18.81
C ARG A 174 -9.30 7.99 -17.98
N ILE A 175 -9.01 9.17 -18.52
CA ILE A 175 -8.20 10.19 -17.85
C ILE A 175 -8.97 11.50 -17.75
N THR A 176 -8.87 12.13 -16.60
CA THR A 176 -9.25 13.53 -16.38
C THR A 176 -8.04 14.26 -15.84
N ALA A 177 -7.48 15.20 -16.60
CA ALA A 177 -6.25 15.92 -16.26
C ALA A 177 -6.40 17.41 -16.56
N GLN A 178 -6.10 18.29 -15.59
CA GLN A 178 -6.42 19.72 -15.72
C GLN A 178 -5.28 20.58 -16.28
N GLN A 179 -3.99 20.23 -16.14
CA GLN A 179 -2.90 21.15 -16.52
C GLN A 179 -1.68 20.55 -17.27
N ASP A 180 -1.76 19.35 -17.87
CA ASP A 180 -0.51 18.61 -18.13
C ASP A 180 -0.33 17.83 -19.44
N SER A 181 0.89 17.31 -19.58
CA SER A 181 1.32 16.39 -20.64
C SER A 181 0.88 14.95 -20.36
N VAL A 182 0.05 14.41 -21.23
CA VAL A 182 -0.45 13.03 -21.15
C VAL A 182 0.14 12.20 -22.29
N ARG A 183 0.87 11.14 -21.94
CA ARG A 183 1.39 10.16 -22.90
C ARG A 183 0.81 8.78 -22.62
N ILE A 184 0.10 8.25 -23.61
CA ILE A 184 -0.57 6.95 -23.51
C ILE A 184 0.01 6.02 -24.58
N THR A 185 0.20 4.76 -24.22
CA THR A 185 0.51 3.67 -25.14
C THR A 185 -0.45 2.54 -24.82
N ALA A 186 -1.45 2.33 -25.67
CA ALA A 186 -2.50 1.33 -25.51
C ALA A 186 -2.47 0.31 -26.67
N ARG A 187 -2.80 -0.97 -26.42
CA ARG A 187 -2.91 -2.00 -27.47
C ARG A 187 -4.32 -2.25 -28.00
N GLN A 188 -5.39 -2.02 -27.23
CA GLN A 188 -6.80 -2.17 -27.66
C GLN A 188 -7.71 -1.00 -27.25
N ASN A 189 -8.98 -1.08 -27.70
CA ASN A 189 -9.91 0.03 -27.87
C ASN A 189 -10.82 0.28 -26.65
N ASP A 190 -10.62 1.41 -25.96
CA ASP A 190 -11.64 2.43 -25.67
C ASP A 190 -10.96 3.52 -24.83
N PHE A 191 -10.78 4.70 -25.44
CA PHE A 191 -10.05 5.81 -24.86
C PHE A 191 -10.96 7.00 -24.64
N SER A 192 -10.94 7.55 -23.43
CA SER A 192 -11.55 8.85 -23.12
C SER A 192 -10.60 9.73 -22.34
N LEU A 193 -10.29 10.90 -22.89
CA LEU A 193 -9.58 11.98 -22.21
C LEU A 193 -10.51 13.17 -22.08
N ALA A 194 -10.71 13.61 -20.85
CA ALA A 194 -11.31 14.89 -20.52
C ALA A 194 -10.20 15.80 -19.98
N ALA A 195 -9.97 16.92 -20.65
CA ALA A 195 -9.09 17.99 -20.19
C ALA A 195 -9.95 19.13 -19.62
#